data_AF-A0A3C0N1E0-F1
#
_entry.id   AF-A0A3C0N1E0-F1
#
_cell.length_a   1.000
_cell.length_b   1.000
_cell.length_c   1.000
_cell.angle_alpha   90.00
_cell.angle_beta   90.00
_cell.angle_gamma   90.00
#
_symmetry.space_group_name_H-M   'P 1'
#
loop_
_entity.id
_entity.type
_entity.pdbx_description
1 polymer ?
#
loop_
_entity_poly.entity_id
_entity_poly.type
_entity_poly.pdbx_seq_one_letter_code
_entity_poly.pdbx_strand_id
1 'polypeptide(L)' 'ERDQIKMQLQNLEKELQAKGASAEEIAMQRAQFFVQQNLWSDVLQAAYSVKNPSPALTEMIEALPNKLCS' A
#
# COMPACT_ATOMS: atom_id res chain seq x y z
N GLU A 1 4.46 11.38 15.52
CA GLU A 1 4.15 10.08 14.87
C GLU A 1 3.51 10.25 13.49
N ARG A 2 2.32 10.86 13.38
CA ARG A 2 1.67 11.08 12.06
C ARG A 2 2.51 11.83 11.03
N ASP A 3 3.22 12.88 11.44
CA ASP A 3 4.09 13.63 10.52
C ASP A 3 5.29 12.80 10.03
N GLN A 4 5.80 11.90 10.87
CA GLN A 4 6.90 11.01 10.51
C GLN A 4 6.45 9.96 9.49
N ILE A 5 5.26 9.37 9.71
CA ILE A 5 4.65 8.43 8.76
C ILE A 5 4.42 9.11 7.41
N LYS A 6 3.93 10.37 7.42
CA LYS A 6 3.73 11.15 6.19
C LYS A 6 5.04 11.43 5.45
N MET A 7 6.11 11.78 6.16
CA MET A 7 7.44 11.97 5.56
C MET A 7 7.99 10.67 4.96
N GLN A 8 7.87 9.55 5.68
CA GLN A 8 8.32 8.24 5.20
C GLN A 8 7.57 7.80 3.95
N LEU A 9 6.24 7.98 3.95
CA LEU A 9 5.40 7.68 2.80
C LEU A 9 5.76 8.53 1.57
N GLN A 10 5.99 9.84 1.77
CA GLN A 10 6.41 10.74 0.69
C GLN A 10 7.78 10.35 0.12
N ASN A 11 8.71 9.91 0.96
CA ASN A 11 10.02 9.45 0.51
C ASN A 11 9.89 8.16 -0.29
N LEU A 12 9.11 7.19 0.21
CA LEU A 12 8.81 5.94 -0.50
C LEU A 12 8.23 6.21 -1.89
N GLU A 13 7.23 7.08 -1.99
CA GLU A 13 6.60 7.43 -3.27
C GLU A 13 7.58 8.08 -4.24
N LYS A 14 8.41 9.01 -3.77
CA LYS A 14 9.43 9.65 -4.61
C LYS A 14 10.45 8.64 -5.12
N GLU A 15 10.90 7.72 -4.28
CA GLU A 15 11.83 6.66 -4.69
C GLU A 15 11.22 5.73 -5.73
N LEU A 16 9.95 5.35 -5.56
CA LEU A 16 9.24 4.49 -6.51
C LEU A 16 9.02 5.21 -7.86
N GLN A 17 8.64 6.48 -7.82
CA GLN A 17 8.51 7.30 -9.03
C GLN A 17 9.86 7.46 -9.74
N ALA A 18 10.95 7.71 -9.01
CA ALA A 18 12.28 7.81 -9.59
C ALA A 18 12.76 6.50 -10.24
N LYS A 19 12.27 5.35 -9.75
CA LYS A 19 12.50 4.02 -10.32
C LYS A 19 11.57 3.69 -11.49
N GLY A 20 10.63 4.57 -11.85
CA GLY A 20 9.64 4.33 -12.89
C GLY A 20 8.61 3.27 -12.51
N ALA A 21 8.35 3.08 -11.21
CA ALA A 21 7.35 2.13 -10.73
C ALA A 21 5.97 2.46 -11.30
N SER A 22 5.25 1.41 -11.68
CA SER A 22 3.86 1.51 -12.12
C SER A 22 2.96 1.97 -10.97
N ALA A 23 1.77 2.47 -11.33
CA ALA A 23 0.75 2.84 -10.35
C ALA A 23 0.38 1.66 -9.42
N GLU A 24 0.46 0.43 -9.95
CA GLU A 24 0.18 -0.77 -9.17
C GLU A 24 1.30 -1.10 -8.18
N GLU A 25 2.56 -1.05 -8.60
CA GLU A 25 3.71 -1.23 -7.69
C GLU A 25 3.70 -0.18 -6.58
N ILE A 26 3.36 1.07 -6.91
CA ILE A 26 3.19 2.13 -5.93
C ILE A 26 2.07 1.79 -4.93
N ALA A 27 0.91 1.34 -5.40
CA ALA A 27 -0.20 0.95 -4.54
C ALA A 27 0.17 -0.22 -3.61
N MET A 28 0.88 -1.22 -4.13
CA MET A 28 1.31 -2.38 -3.36
C MET A 28 2.32 -2.01 -2.27
N GLN A 29 3.30 -1.16 -2.59
CA GLN A 29 4.29 -0.68 -1.63
C GLN A 29 3.68 0.23 -0.56
N ARG A 30 2.73 1.10 -0.93
CA ARG A 30 1.95 1.88 0.03
C ARG A 30 1.17 0.99 0.99
N ALA A 31 0.48 -0.03 0.47
CA ALA A 31 -0.27 -0.97 1.28
C ALA A 31 0.65 -1.71 2.28
N GLN A 32 1.82 -2.18 1.83
CA GLN A 32 2.81 -2.82 2.72
C GLN A 32 3.34 -1.87 3.80
N PHE A 33 3.63 -0.62 3.44
CA PHE A 33 4.04 0.39 4.40
C PHE A 33 2.98 0.60 5.50
N PHE A 34 1.70 0.70 5.12
CA PHE A 34 0.62 0.85 6.10
C PHE A 34 0.39 -0.40 6.96
N VAL A 35 0.63 -1.61 6.44
CA VAL A 35 0.61 -2.85 7.24
C VAL A 35 1.65 -2.79 8.36
N GLN A 36 2.87 -2.36 8.06
CA GLN A 36 3.94 -2.25 9.07
C GLN A 36 3.61 -1.23 10.17
N GLN A 37 2.75 -0.25 9.87
CA GLN A 37 2.30 0.78 10.81
C GLN A 37 0.95 0.44 11.47
N ASN A 38 0.38 -0.75 11.23
CA ASN A 38 -0.98 -1.15 11.67
C ASN A 38 -2.10 -0.17 11.22
N LEU A 39 -1.90 0.54 10.10
CA LEU A 39 -2.85 1.51 9.55
C LEU A 39 -3.80 0.85 8.55
N TRP A 40 -4.65 -0.04 9.05
CA TRP A 40 -5.48 -0.91 8.21
C TRP A 40 -6.48 -0.22 7.29
N SER A 41 -7.02 0.94 7.68
CA SER A 41 -7.88 1.73 6.79
C SER A 41 -7.11 2.24 5.57
N ASP A 42 -5.88 2.71 5.79
CA ASP A 42 -4.98 3.17 4.73
C ASP A 42 -4.47 2.01 3.86
N VAL A 43 -4.27 0.81 4.43
CA VAL A 43 -3.98 -0.42 3.66
C VAL A 43 -5.08 -0.67 2.63
N LEU A 44 -6.35 -0.64 3.07
CA LEU A 44 -7.50 -0.86 2.19
C LEU A 44 -7.57 0.25 1.12
N GLN A 45 -7.47 1.52 1.51
CA GLN A 45 -7.49 2.62 0.54
C GLN A 45 -6.38 2.50 -0.52
N ALA A 46 -5.17 2.11 -0.12
CA ALA A 46 -4.07 1.92 -1.05
C ALA A 46 -4.30 0.73 -1.97
N ALA A 47 -4.71 -0.43 -1.43
CA ALA A 47 -4.89 -1.65 -2.21
C ALA A 47 -6.03 -1.52 -3.24
N TYR A 48 -7.14 -0.87 -2.87
CA TYR A 48 -8.29 -0.64 -3.74
C TYR A 48 -8.15 0.60 -4.65
N SER A 49 -7.03 1.33 -4.60
CA SER A 49 -6.81 2.50 -5.47
C SER A 49 -6.59 2.15 -6.95
N VAL A 50 -6.24 0.88 -7.23
CA VAL A 50 -6.02 0.36 -8.58
C VAL A 50 -7.31 -0.25 -9.11
N LYS A 51 -7.88 0.32 -10.18
CA LYS A 51 -9.17 -0.13 -10.74
C LYS A 51 -9.15 -1.55 -11.31
N ASN A 52 -8.03 -1.96 -11.92
CA ASN A 52 -7.83 -3.29 -12.49
C ASN A 52 -6.53 -3.86 -11.92
N PRO A 53 -6.54 -4.35 -10.67
CA PRO A 53 -5.33 -4.89 -10.05
C PRO A 53 -4.86 -6.13 -10.81
N SER A 54 -3.54 -6.34 -10.91
CA SER A 54 -3.01 -7.61 -11.39
C SER A 54 -3.42 -8.77 -10.46
N PRO A 55 -3.22 -10.02 -10.89
CA PRO A 55 -3.44 -11.18 -10.03
C PRO A 55 -2.68 -11.10 -8.71
N ALA A 56 -1.45 -10.56 -8.71
CA ALA A 56 -0.64 -10.44 -7.49
C ALA A 56 -1.25 -9.45 -6.49
N LEU A 57 -1.74 -8.30 -6.97
CA LEU A 57 -2.42 -7.33 -6.10
C LEU A 57 -3.79 -7.85 -5.64
N THR A 58 -4.48 -8.62 -6.48
CA THR A 58 -5.73 -9.29 -6.12
C THR A 58 -5.54 -10.29 -4.98
N GLU A 59 -4.53 -11.17 -5.06
CA GLU A 59 -4.19 -12.10 -3.98
C GLU A 59 -3.88 -11.38 -2.66
N MET A 60 -3.16 -10.25 -2.74
CA MET A 60 -2.88 -9.43 -1.56
C MET A 60 -4.19 -8.90 -0.93
N ILE A 61 -5.10 -8.35 -1.74
CA ILE A 61 -6.39 -7.81 -1.30
C ILE A 61 -7.24 -8.90 -0.65
N GLU A 62 -7.32 -10.09 -1.27
CA GLU A 62 -8.09 -11.23 -0.76
C GLU A 62 -7.54 -11.78 0.57
N ALA A 63 -6.25 -11.59 0.84
CA ALA A 63 -5.64 -11.96 2.11
C ALA A 63 -5.90 -10.95 3.24
N LEU A 64 -6.34 -9.72 2.94
CA LEU A 64 -6.54 -8.67 3.95
C LEU A 64 -7.63 -9.00 4.99
N PRO A 65 -8.82 -9.51 4.63
CA PRO A 65 -9.85 -9.86 5.62
C PRO A 65 -9.36 -10.82 6.70
N ASN A 66 -8.53 -11.81 6.33
CA ASN A 66 -7.96 -12.77 7.27
C ASN A 66 -6.98 -12.12 8.26
N LYS A 67 -6.34 -11.00 7.88
CA LYS A 67 -5.44 -10.23 8.76
C LYS A 67 -6.16 -9.22 9.64
N LEU A 68 -7.39 -8.84 9.27
CA LEU A 68 -8.21 -7.88 10.00
C LEU A 68 -9.10 -8.54 11.06
N CYS A 69 -9.48 -9.79 10.86
CA CYS A 69 -10.41 -10.54 11.69
C CYS A 69 -9.74 -11.52 12.68
N SER A 70 -8.45 -11.33 12.98
CA SER A 70 -7.67 -12.14 13.93
C SER A 70 -7.66 -11.56 15.33
#